data_AF-A0A1G0LE46-F1
#
_entry.id   AF-A0A1G0LE46-F1
#
_cell.length_a   1.000
_cell.length_b   1.000
_cell.length_c   1.000
_cell.angle_alpha   90.00
_cell.angle_beta   90.00
_cell.angle_gamma   90.00
#
_symmetry.space_group_name_H-M   'P 1'
#
loop_
_entity.id
_entity.type
_entity.pdbx_description
1 polymer ?
#
loop_
_entity_poly.entity_id
_entity_poly.type
_entity_poly.pdbx_seq_one_letter_code
_entity_poly.pdbx_strand_id
1 'polypeptide(L)' 'MRRFKRSVEKTGLLTDLRAREFYEKPTAERKRKLAAAVKRHYKRLRSQTLPPKLY' A
#
# COMPACT_ATOMS: atom_id res chain seq x y z
N MET A 1 -4.49 14.76 -17.48
CA MET A 1 -4.56 13.29 -17.28
C MET A 1 -4.15 12.77 -15.89
N ARG A 2 -3.18 13.36 -15.16
CA ARG A 2 -2.73 12.84 -13.84
C ARG A 2 -3.84 12.77 -12.77
N ARG A 3 -4.78 13.72 -12.77
CA ARG A 3 -5.91 13.76 -11.82
C ARG A 3 -6.84 12.55 -11.97
N PHE A 4 -7.16 12.17 -13.21
CA PHE A 4 -7.97 10.99 -13.52
C PHE A 4 -7.28 9.69 -13.09
N LYS A 5 -5.98 9.56 -13.33
CA LYS A 5 -5.21 8.40 -12.86
C LYS A 5 -5.25 8.27 -11.33
N ARG A 6 -5.09 9.39 -10.60
CA ARG A 6 -5.20 9.41 -9.14
C ARG A 6 -6.61 9.06 -8.62
N SER A 7 -7.68 9.45 -9.31
CA SER A 7 -9.04 9.07 -8.90
C SER A 7 -9.27 7.57 -9.03
N VAL A 8 -8.76 6.95 -10.11
CA VAL A 8 -8.82 5.48 -10.30
C VAL A 8 -7.94 4.74 -9.30
N GLU A 9 -6.75 5.28 -8.98
CA GLU A 9 -5.89 4.70 -7.94
C GLU A 9 -6.50 4.83 -6.54
N LYS A 10 -7.22 5.93 -6.27
CA LYS A 10 -7.89 6.16 -4.97
C LYS A 10 -9.05 5.20 -4.74
N THR A 11 -9.78 4.82 -5.79
CA THR A 11 -10.87 3.84 -5.66
C THR A 11 -10.38 2.42 -5.43
N GLY A 12 -9.10 2.11 -5.72
CA GLY A 12 -8.54 0.77 -5.50
C GLY A 12 -9.01 -0.30 -6.50
N LEU A 13 -9.70 0.10 -7.56
CA LEU A 13 -10.33 -0.83 -8.51
C LEU A 13 -9.31 -1.81 -9.13
N LEU A 14 -8.13 -1.32 -9.51
CA LEU A 14 -7.08 -2.16 -10.10
C LEU A 14 -6.43 -3.12 -9.08
N THR A 15 -6.35 -2.72 -7.81
CA THR A 15 -5.79 -3.58 -6.76
C THR A 15 -6.76 -4.70 -6.39
N ASP A 16 -8.06 -4.42 -6.42
CA ASP A 16 -9.09 -5.39 -6.10
C ASP A 16 -9.23 -6.45 -7.19
N LEU A 17 -9.17 -6.04 -8.46
CA LEU A 17 -9.16 -6.97 -9.59
C LEU A 17 -7.96 -7.94 -9.51
N ARG A 18 -6.75 -7.41 -9.32
CA ARG A 18 -5.54 -8.21 -9.20
C ARG A 18 -5.55 -9.15 -7.99
N ALA A 19 -6.24 -8.78 -6.91
CA ALA A 19 -6.40 -9.65 -5.74
C ALA A 19 -7.39 -10.80 -5.97
N ARG A 20 -8.32 -10.66 -6.93
CA ARG A 20 -9.36 -11.65 -7.27
C ARG A 20 -8.98 -12.58 -8.42
N GLU A 21 -7.92 -12.27 -9.16
CA GLU A 21 -7.42 -13.10 -10.27
C GLU A 21 -7.03 -14.52 -9.84
N PHE A 22 -6.59 -14.68 -8.59
CA PHE A 22 -6.13 -15.97 -8.05
C PHE A 22 -6.76 -16.23 -6.69
N TYR A 23 -7.05 -17.50 -6.40
CA TYR A 23 -7.44 -17.89 -5.05
C TYR A 23 -6.29 -17.63 -4.08
N GLU A 24 -6.53 -16.74 -3.12
CA GLU A 24 -5.61 -16.53 -2.02
C GLU A 24 -6.07 -17.33 -0.80
N LYS A 25 -5.20 -18.21 -0.30
CA LYS A 25 -5.45 -18.93 0.95
C LYS A 25 -5.67 -17.91 2.08
N PRO A 26 -6.64 -18.10 3.00
CA PRO A 26 -6.95 -17.13 4.05
C PRO A 26 -5.75 -16.70 4.91
N THR A 27 -4.77 -17.58 5.08
CA THR A 27 -3.54 -17.28 5.81
C THR A 27 -2.61 -16.33 5.05
N ALA A 28 -2.54 -16.43 3.72
CA ALA A 28 -1.75 -15.54 2.88
C ALA A 28 -2.37 -14.13 2.86
N GLU A 29 -3.69 -14.03 2.79
CA GLU A 29 -4.41 -12.76 2.85
C GLU A 29 -4.12 -12.02 4.15
N ARG A 30 -4.20 -12.73 5.30
CA ARG A 30 -3.87 -12.16 6.62
C ARG A 30 -2.43 -11.65 6.69
N LYS A 31 -1.46 -12.45 6.21
CA LYS A 31 -0.04 -12.06 6.17
C LYS A 31 0.19 -10.84 5.27
N ARG A 32 -0.47 -10.78 4.12
CA ARG A 32 -0.40 -9.65 3.18
C ARG A 32 -0.94 -8.37 3.82
N LYS A 33 -2.11 -8.43 4.45
CA LYS A 33 -2.73 -7.30 5.16
C LYS A 33 -1.84 -6.78 6.29
N LEU A 34 -1.25 -7.68 7.08
CA LEU A 34 -0.30 -7.32 8.13
C LEU A 34 0.94 -6.62 7.57
N ALA A 35 1.57 -7.19 6.56
CA ALA A 35 2.75 -6.60 5.93
C ALA A 35 2.45 -5.22 5.31
N ALA A 36 1.27 -5.03 4.70
CA ALA A 36 0.83 -3.76 4.16
C ALA A 36 0.63 -2.70 5.26
N ALA A 37 0.02 -3.09 6.39
CA ALA A 37 -0.17 -2.21 7.54
C ALA A 37 1.17 -1.76 8.15
N VAL A 38 2.09 -2.70 8.34
CA VAL A 38 3.45 -2.45 8.84
C VAL A 38 4.21 -1.49 7.91
N LYS A 39 4.19 -1.74 6.59
CA LYS A 39 4.82 -0.85 5.61
C LYS A 39 4.21 0.57 5.61
N ARG A 40 2.89 0.69 5.72
CA ARG A 40 2.20 1.98 5.83
C ARG A 40 2.62 2.73 7.09
N HIS A 41 2.78 2.02 8.21
CA HIS A 41 3.25 2.62 9.46
C HIS A 41 4.68 3.14 9.33
N TYR A 42 5.61 2.34 8.79
CA TYR A 42 6.98 2.78 8.55
C TYR A 42 7.07 3.98 7.61
N LYS A 43 6.27 4.00 6.54
CA LYS A 43 6.21 5.15 5.62
C LYS A 43 5.74 6.42 6.33
N ARG A 44 4.75 6.30 7.23
CA ARG A 44 4.26 7.42 8.04
C ARG A 44 5.35 7.95 8.98
N LEU A 45 6.02 7.06 9.72
CA LEU A 45 7.10 7.45 10.62
C LEU A 45 8.24 8.15 9.86
N ARG A 46 8.65 7.59 8.71
CA ARG A 46 9.66 8.22 7.84
C ARG A 46 9.29 9.63 7.39
N SER A 47 8.00 9.89 7.15
CA SER A 47 7.56 11.25 6.78
C SER A 47 7.52 12.24 7.94
N GLN A 48 7.51 11.76 9.18
CA GLN A 48 7.51 12.58 10.40
C GLN A 48 8.93 12.87 10.90
N THR A 49 9.89 12.00 10.60
CA THR A 49 11.30 12.20 10.94
C THR A 49 11.97 13.18 10.00
N LEU A 50 12.76 14.11 10.54
CA LEU A 50 13.64 14.97 9.74
C LEU A 50 14.68 14.12 8.99
N PRO A 51 15.11 14.53 7.78
CA PRO A 51 16.16 13.83 7.06
C PRO A 51 17.44 13.79 7.93
N PRO A 52 18.20 12.69 7.90
CA PRO A 52 19.45 12.60 8.64
C PRO A 52 20.39 13.70 8.16
N LYS A 53 21.03 14.42 9.10
CA LYS A 53 22.09 15.38 8.75
C LYS A 53 23.28 14.59 8.20
N LEU A 54 23.55 14.79 6.92
CA LEU A 54 24.80 14.40 6.27
C LEU A 54 25.78 15.54 6.53
N TYR A 55 26.43 15.52 7.69
CA TYR A 55 27.60 16.36 7.96
C TYR A 55 28.86 15.59 7.56
#